data_AF-A0A7C5QFU5-F1
#
_entry.id   AF-A0A7C5QFU5-F1
#
_cell.length_a   1.000
_cell.length_b   1.000
_cell.length_c   1.000
_cell.angle_alpha   90.00
_cell.angle_beta   90.00
_cell.angle_gamma   90.00
#
_symmetry.space_group_name_H-M   'P 1'
#
loop_
_entity.id
_entity.type
_entity.pdbx_description
1 polymer ?
#
loop_
_entity_poly.entity_id
_entity_poly.type
_entity_poly.pdbx_seq_one_letter_code
_entity_poly.pdbx_strand_id
1 'polypeptide(L)'
;MNFIQVCFEERVCDYTECLDDIGFSRDQTFRFLPEAATGVLDVTQNTSIFQAITCLLDNRSSQLLRMLDVDLIADRSGVSSEQVIAGFNAISPLLLEDFFHKGQSFIRSGSRGLRKARALPP
;
A
#
# COMPACT_ATOMS: atom_id res chain seq x y z
N MET A 1 -4.42 7.08 -12.51
CA MET A 1 -4.61 6.67 -11.11
C MET A 1 -3.54 5.63 -10.78
N ASN A 2 -2.71 5.87 -9.77
CA ASN A 2 -1.63 4.93 -9.43
C ASN A 2 -2.22 3.68 -8.75
N PHE A 3 -1.63 2.51 -9.02
CA PHE A 3 -1.97 1.23 -8.39
C PHE A 3 -2.18 1.32 -6.88
N ILE A 4 -1.28 2.01 -6.17
CA ILE A 4 -1.36 2.20 -4.72
C ILE A 4 -2.63 2.98 -4.34
N GLN A 5 -2.90 4.09 -5.02
CA GLN A 5 -4.09 4.91 -4.77
C GLN A 5 -5.39 4.14 -5.02
N VAL A 6 -5.42 3.32 -6.06
CA VAL A 6 -6.58 2.46 -6.35
C VAL A 6 -6.84 1.48 -5.21
N CYS A 7 -5.80 0.85 -4.64
CA CYS A 7 -5.97 -0.05 -3.49
C CYS A 7 -6.55 0.68 -2.27
N PHE A 8 -6.03 1.87 -1.96
CA PHE A 8 -6.53 2.69 -0.85
C PHE A 8 -7.98 3.12 -1.05
N GLU A 9 -8.38 3.53 -2.26
CA GLU A 9 -9.76 3.96 -2.56
C GLU A 9 -10.77 2.81 -2.55
N GLU A 10 -10.45 1.67 -3.15
CA GLU A 10 -11.40 0.54 -3.26
C GLU A 10 -11.70 -0.13 -1.92
N ARG A 11 -10.74 -0.10 -0.97
CA ARG A 11 -10.89 -0.69 0.37
C ARG A 11 -10.92 0.35 1.49
N VAL A 12 -11.29 1.60 1.18
CA VAL A 12 -11.39 2.67 2.21
C VAL A 12 -12.19 2.19 3.42
N CYS A 13 -13.29 1.46 3.21
CA CYS A 13 -14.14 0.93 4.27
C CYS A 13 -13.39 -0.06 5.19
N ASP A 14 -12.70 -1.04 4.60
CA ASP A 14 -11.94 -2.06 5.34
C ASP A 14 -10.79 -1.41 6.12
N TYR A 15 -10.10 -0.43 5.52
CA TYR A 15 -9.06 0.33 6.19
C TYR A 15 -9.60 1.17 7.34
N THR A 16 -10.78 1.79 7.19
CA THR A 16 -11.43 2.51 8.30
C THR A 16 -11.77 1.57 9.46
N GLU A 17 -12.26 0.37 9.19
CA GLU A 17 -12.59 -0.62 10.24
C GLU A 17 -11.32 -1.04 11.01
N CYS A 18 -10.24 -1.38 10.31
CA CYS A 18 -8.96 -1.72 10.95
C CYS A 18 -8.39 -0.58 11.81
N LEU A 19 -8.62 0.67 11.42
CA LEU A 19 -8.14 1.84 12.16
C LEU A 19 -9.03 2.15 13.38
N ASP A 20 -10.34 1.95 13.26
CA ASP A 20 -11.28 2.10 14.38
C ASP A 20 -10.98 1.09 15.49
N ASP A 21 -10.65 -0.16 15.13
CA ASP A 21 -10.28 -1.24 16.05
C ASP A 21 -9.05 -0.92 16.91
N ILE A 22 -8.14 -0.07 16.42
CA ILE A 22 -6.94 0.37 17.15
C ILE A 22 -7.11 1.76 17.78
N GLY A 23 -8.33 2.33 17.74
CA GLY A 23 -8.68 3.57 18.42
C GLY A 23 -8.43 4.85 17.62
N PHE A 24 -8.32 4.79 16.29
CA PHE A 24 -8.36 6.00 15.48
C PHE A 24 -9.77 6.59 15.48
N SER A 25 -9.89 7.88 15.80
CA SER A 25 -11.13 8.60 15.51
C SER A 25 -11.36 8.72 14.01
N ARG A 26 -12.63 8.90 13.62
CA ARG A 26 -13.01 9.10 12.23
C ARG A 26 -12.24 10.23 11.54
N ASP A 27 -12.05 11.35 12.24
CA ASP A 27 -11.28 12.50 11.76
C ASP A 27 -9.81 12.16 11.54
N GLN A 28 -9.19 11.40 12.45
CA GLN A 28 -7.82 10.93 12.30
C GLN A 28 -7.69 9.98 11.12
N THR A 29 -8.64 9.06 10.95
CA THR A 29 -8.63 8.13 9.81
C THR A 29 -8.70 8.85 8.47
N PHE A 30 -9.57 9.86 8.35
CA PHE A 30 -9.69 10.64 7.12
C PHE A 30 -8.45 11.46 6.78
N ARG A 31 -7.64 11.84 7.78
CA ARG A 31 -6.36 12.54 7.56
C ARG A 31 -5.21 11.55 7.32
N PHE A 32 -5.23 10.42 8.01
CA PHE A 32 -4.18 9.42 7.94
C PHE A 32 -4.16 8.64 6.63
N LEU A 33 -5.30 8.15 6.15
CA LEU A 33 -5.33 7.27 4.96
C LEU A 33 -4.76 7.92 3.69
N PRO A 34 -5.07 9.20 3.35
CA PRO A 34 -4.47 9.86 2.20
C PRO A 34 -2.95 10.05 2.32
N GLU A 35 -2.47 10.40 3.52
CA GLU A 35 -1.04 10.58 3.78
C GLU A 35 -0.29 9.23 3.76
N ALA A 36 -0.90 8.18 4.31
CA ALA A 36 -0.39 6.82 4.24
C ALA A 36 -0.28 6.34 2.79
N ALA A 37 -1.31 6.57 1.97
CA ALA A 37 -1.30 6.23 0.55
C ALA A 37 -0.18 6.97 -0.21
N THR A 38 0.00 8.25 0.09
CA THR A 38 1.07 9.08 -0.50
C THR A 38 2.45 8.61 -0.08
N GLY A 39 2.66 8.32 1.21
CA GLY A 39 3.94 7.79 1.69
C GLY A 39 4.31 6.46 1.04
N VAL A 40 3.35 5.54 0.91
CA VAL A 40 3.58 4.26 0.21
C VAL A 40 3.90 4.50 -1.26
N LEU A 41 3.19 5.42 -1.91
CA LEU A 41 3.43 5.79 -3.30
C LEU A 41 4.87 6.30 -3.50
N ASP A 42 5.33 7.22 -2.65
CA ASP A 42 6.68 7.79 -2.73
C ASP A 42 7.77 6.73 -2.55
N VAL A 43 7.56 5.79 -1.62
CA VAL A 43 8.46 4.64 -1.44
C VAL A 43 8.51 3.77 -2.70
N THR A 44 7.36 3.50 -3.33
CA THR A 44 7.29 2.69 -4.55
C THR A 44 7.79 3.37 -5.81
N GLN A 45 7.94 4.70 -5.82
CA GLN A 45 8.59 5.42 -6.91
C GLN A 45 10.12 5.37 -6.80
N ASN A 46 10.63 5.39 -5.56
CA ASN A 46 12.06 5.35 -5.28
C ASN A 46 12.63 3.93 -5.17
N THR A 47 11.76 2.95 -4.97
CA THR A 47 12.10 1.54 -4.76
C THR A 47 11.24 0.69 -5.69
N SER A 48 11.81 -0.33 -6.33
CA SER A 48 11.01 -1.21 -7.20
C SER A 48 9.79 -1.73 -6.41
N ILE A 49 8.58 -1.60 -6.97
CA ILE A 49 7.33 -2.17 -6.41
C ILE A 49 7.54 -3.65 -6.03
N PHE A 50 8.38 -4.36 -6.77
CA PHE A 50 8.75 -5.74 -6.48
C PHE A 50 9.48 -5.90 -5.14
N GLN A 51 10.38 -4.98 -4.78
CA GLN A 51 11.05 -4.96 -3.48
C GLN A 51 10.07 -4.59 -2.36
N ALA A 52 9.16 -3.63 -2.58
CA ALA A 52 8.12 -3.30 -1.60
C ALA A 52 7.21 -4.52 -1.30
N ILE A 53 6.78 -5.24 -2.34
CA ILE A 53 5.99 -6.47 -2.22
C ILE A 53 6.80 -7.59 -1.51
N THR A 54 8.08 -7.74 -1.84
CA THR A 54 8.94 -8.76 -1.22
C THR A 54 9.17 -8.47 0.27
N CYS A 55 9.36 -7.20 0.65
CA CYS A 55 9.47 -6.77 2.05
C CYS A 55 8.20 -7.09 2.84
N LEU A 56 7.03 -6.90 2.22
CA LEU A 56 5.76 -7.19 2.87
C LEU A 56 5.49 -8.70 2.98
N LEU A 57 5.93 -9.52 2.00
CA LEU A 57 5.79 -10.99 2.02
C LEU A 57 6.50 -11.68 3.17
N ASP A 58 7.67 -11.18 3.57
CA ASP A 58 8.50 -11.78 4.61
C ASP A 58 7.99 -11.51 6.04
N ASN A 59 6.72 -11.11 6.20
CA ASN A 59 6.14 -10.66 7.47
C ASN A 59 6.92 -9.48 8.10
N ARG A 60 7.59 -8.67 7.26
CA ARG A 60 8.35 -7.50 7.69
C ARG A 60 7.61 -6.23 7.32
N SER A 61 6.42 -6.02 7.88
CA SER A 61 5.74 -4.70 7.91
C SER A 61 6.72 -3.60 8.37
N SER A 62 7.66 -3.98 9.23
CA SER A 62 8.80 -3.19 9.73
C SER A 62 9.81 -2.76 8.67
N GLN A 63 9.89 -3.37 7.48
CA GLN A 63 10.75 -2.87 6.38
C GLN A 63 10.05 -1.80 5.55
N LEU A 64 8.74 -1.91 5.29
CA LEU A 64 7.99 -0.85 4.64
C LEU A 64 7.97 0.41 5.51
N LEU A 65 7.72 0.24 6.82
CA LEU A 65 7.79 1.31 7.82
C LEU A 65 9.16 2.00 7.90
N ARG A 66 10.27 1.28 7.65
CA ARG A 66 11.62 1.88 7.61
C ARG A 66 11.87 2.74 6.37
N MET A 67 11.10 2.54 5.32
CA MET A 67 11.19 3.34 4.09
C MET A 67 10.20 4.51 4.11
N LEU A 68 9.16 4.44 4.95
CA LEU A 68 8.20 5.51 5.15
C LEU A 68 8.78 6.61 6.04
N ASP A 69 8.52 7.85 5.66
CA ASP A 69 8.78 9.01 6.51
C ASP A 69 7.65 9.13 7.55
N VAL A 70 7.76 8.35 8.63
CA VAL A 70 6.76 8.26 9.69
C VAL A 70 6.49 9.62 10.34
N ASP A 71 7.53 10.42 10.53
CA ASP A 71 7.41 11.73 11.17
C ASP A 71 6.69 12.73 10.26
N LEU A 72 6.98 12.70 8.95
CA LEU A 72 6.23 13.51 7.98
C LEU A 72 4.74 13.14 7.93
N ILE A 73 4.43 11.84 7.96
CA ILE A 73 3.04 11.36 7.97
C ILE A 73 2.36 11.78 9.28
N ALA A 74 3.04 11.67 10.43
CA ALA A 74 2.53 12.09 11.73
C ALA A 74 2.15 13.57 11.73
N ASP A 75 3.06 14.43 11.27
CA ASP A 75 2.87 15.88 11.18
C ASP A 75 1.68 16.26 10.29
N ARG A 76 1.55 15.63 9.12
CA ARG A 76 0.48 15.93 8.17
C ARG A 76 -0.87 15.37 8.59
N SER A 77 -0.87 14.21 9.24
CA SER A 77 -2.09 13.54 9.71
C SER A 77 -2.61 14.12 11.03
N GLY A 78 -1.75 14.83 11.78
CA GLY A 78 -2.06 15.31 13.13
C GLY A 78 -2.20 14.17 14.15
N VAL A 79 -1.44 13.10 13.97
CA VAL A 79 -1.38 11.93 14.87
C VAL A 79 0.06 11.71 15.32
N SER A 80 0.29 10.95 16.39
CA SER A 80 1.67 10.67 16.82
C SER A 80 2.36 9.67 15.88
N SER A 81 3.69 9.70 15.82
CA SER A 81 4.49 8.70 15.09
C SER A 81 4.17 7.26 15.55
N GLU A 82 3.85 7.07 16.83
CA GLU A 82 3.39 5.78 17.37
C GLU A 82 2.05 5.35 16.77
N GLN A 83 1.10 6.30 16.64
CA GLN A 83 -0.18 6.04 15.98
C GLN A 83 -0.01 5.75 14.48
N VAL A 84 0.90 6.44 13.79
CA VAL A 84 1.24 6.13 12.39
C VAL A 84 1.73 4.69 12.26
N ILE A 85 2.66 4.25 13.12
CA ILE A 85 3.18 2.89 13.12
C ILE A 85 2.07 1.87 13.40
N ALA A 86 1.23 2.13 14.40
CA ALA A 86 0.09 1.27 14.74
C ALA A 86 -0.91 1.18 13.58
N GLY A 87 -1.26 2.31 12.98
CA GLY A 87 -2.16 2.39 11.83
C GLY A 87 -1.64 1.62 10.64
N PHE A 88 -0.37 1.79 10.29
CA PHE A 88 0.26 1.04 9.21
C PHE A 88 0.30 -0.46 9.50
N ASN A 89 0.61 -0.87 10.73
CA ASN A 89 0.60 -2.28 11.09
C ASN A 89 -0.81 -2.88 10.96
N ALA A 90 -1.85 -2.14 11.35
CA ALA A 90 -3.25 -2.57 11.23
C ALA A 90 -3.67 -2.74 9.76
N ILE A 91 -3.34 -1.80 8.88
CA ILE A 91 -3.73 -1.86 7.46
C ILE A 91 -2.80 -2.70 6.58
N SER A 92 -1.60 -3.02 7.08
CA SER A 92 -0.58 -3.73 6.30
C SER A 92 -1.04 -5.08 5.71
N PRO A 93 -1.84 -5.92 6.40
CA PRO A 93 -2.29 -7.20 5.84
C PRO A 93 -3.24 -7.02 4.65
N LEU A 94 -4.14 -6.03 4.72
CA LEU A 94 -5.07 -5.70 3.63
C LEU A 94 -4.33 -5.13 2.42
N LEU A 95 -3.41 -4.20 2.66
CA LEU A 95 -2.58 -3.60 1.63
C LEU A 95 -1.75 -4.66 0.89
N LEU A 96 -1.24 -5.63 1.65
CA LEU A 96 -0.54 -6.81 1.15
C LEU A 96 -1.39 -7.64 0.20
N GLU A 97 -2.59 -8.01 0.66
CA GLU A 97 -3.54 -8.81 -0.10
C GLU A 97 -3.85 -8.15 -1.46
N ASP A 98 -4.04 -6.84 -1.47
CA ASP A 98 -4.31 -6.07 -2.68
C ASP A 98 -3.12 -6.03 -3.64
N PHE A 99 -1.91 -5.86 -3.11
CA PHE A 99 -0.71 -5.95 -3.91
C PHE A 99 -0.53 -7.34 -4.53
N PHE A 100 -0.89 -8.41 -3.81
CA PHE A 100 -0.91 -9.76 -4.36
C PHE A 100 -1.94 -9.93 -5.46
N HIS A 101 -3.19 -9.58 -5.19
CA HIS A 101 -4.28 -9.79 -6.14
C HIS A 101 -4.10 -8.97 -7.40
N LYS A 102 -3.86 -7.66 -7.27
CA LYS A 102 -3.69 -6.81 -8.43
C LYS A 102 -2.33 -7.04 -9.10
N GLY A 103 -1.26 -7.35 -8.36
CA GLY A 103 0.03 -7.73 -8.92
C GLY A 103 -0.04 -9.01 -9.78
N GLN A 104 -0.75 -10.04 -9.30
CA GLN A 104 -1.02 -11.24 -10.10
C GLN A 104 -1.90 -10.96 -11.33
N SER A 105 -2.88 -10.06 -11.22
CA SER A 105 -3.71 -9.63 -12.35
C SER A 105 -2.89 -8.93 -13.45
N PHE A 106 -1.92 -8.10 -13.06
CA PHE A 106 -0.97 -7.48 -13.98
C PHE A 106 -0.05 -8.51 -14.64
N ILE A 107 0.49 -9.47 -13.89
CA ILE A 107 1.33 -10.55 -14.44
C ILE A 107 0.54 -11.43 -15.42
N ARG A 108 -0.73 -11.77 -15.11
CA ARG A 108 -1.62 -12.55 -15.98
C ARG A 108 -2.04 -11.79 -17.25
N SER A 109 -2.14 -10.46 -17.17
CA SER A 109 -2.47 -9.61 -18.31
C SER A 109 -1.25 -9.39 -19.23
N GLY A 110 -0.05 -9.23 -18.66
CA GLY A 110 1.20 -9.12 -19.41
C GLY A 110 1.59 -10.41 -20.15
N SER A 111 1.29 -11.57 -19.57
CA SER A 111 1.54 -12.88 -20.21
C SER A 111 0.56 -13.23 -21.34
N ARG A 112 -0.58 -12.53 -21.46
CA ARG A 112 -1.44 -12.59 -22.67
C ARG A 112 -0.91 -11.72 -23.82
N GLY A 113 -0.19 -10.63 -23.53
CA GLY A 113 0.46 -9.78 -24.54
C GLY A 113 1.67 -10.46 -25.19
N LEU A 114 2.51 -11.12 -24.40
CA LEU A 114 3.71 -11.83 -24.89
C LEU A 114 3.39 -13.06 -25.75
N ARG A 115 2.24 -13.72 -25.54
CA ARG A 115 1.78 -14.82 -26.42
C ARG A 115 1.25 -14.34 -27.77
N LYS A 116 0.80 -13.08 -27.88
CA LYS A 116 0.40 -12.49 -29.17
C LYS A 116 1.60 -11.96 -29.98
N ALA A 117 2.66 -11.48 -29.31
CA ALA A 117 3.87 -11.00 -29.99
C ALA A 117 4.72 -12.13 -30.61
N ARG A 118 4.57 -13.38 -30.16
CA ARG A 118 5.30 -14.54 -30.68
C ARG A 118 4.60 -15.29 -31.82
N ALA A 119 3.48 -14.76 -32.31
CA ALA A 119 2.65 -15.35 -33.36
C ALA A 119 2.61 -14.52 -34.66
N LEU A 120 3.63 -13.71 -34.91
CA LEU A 120 3.88 -13.13 -36.24
C LEU A 120 4.87 -14.06 -36.97
N PRO A 121 4.45 -14.76 -38.03
CA PRO A 121 5.38 -15.48 -38.89
C PRO A 121 6.18 -14.49 -39.76
N PRO A 122 7.38 -14.87 -40.26
CA PRO A 122 8.13 -14.11 -41.25
C PRO A 122 7.40 -14.03 -42.60
#